data_AF-A0A7C1DD88-F1
#
_entry.id   AF-A0A7C1DD88-F1
#
_cell.length_a   1.000
_cell.length_b   1.000
_cell.length_c   1.000
_cell.angle_alpha   90.00
_cell.angle_beta   90.00
_cell.angle_gamma   90.00
#
_symmetry.space_group_name_H-M   'P 1'
#
loop_
_entity.id
_entity.type
_entity.pdbx_description
1 polymer ?
#
loop_
_entity_poly.entity_id
_entity_poly.type
_entity_poly.pdbx_seq_one_letter_code
_entity_poly.pdbx_strand_id
1 'polypeptide(L)'
;MLQSDILLPGPGEATVRIWRDHDGVTRWGLDWNVCQASELKRWAPLLATRIMKLGWETWWLDVACLIKIMNLPADKALDVWGACFWDAYTADALVLLDVGQERRSVYQAVRRWENRFSSVRFSSGHDYDGQVSASGSQS
;
A
#
# COMPACT_ATOMS: atom_id res chain seq x y z
N MET A 1 -18.33 23.17 11.75
CA MET A 1 -17.14 22.80 12.55
C MET A 1 -17.51 21.54 13.32
N LEU A 2 -17.12 20.37 12.83
CA LEU A 2 -17.26 19.12 13.58
C LEU A 2 -15.88 18.77 14.10
N GLN A 3 -15.66 19.04 15.38
CA GLN A 3 -14.49 18.61 16.12
C GLN A 3 -14.79 17.17 16.55
N SER A 4 -14.32 16.22 15.76
CA SER A 4 -14.32 14.81 16.14
C SER A 4 -13.08 14.60 17.00
N ASP A 5 -13.27 14.34 18.30
CA ASP A 5 -12.23 13.74 19.12
C ASP A 5 -11.95 12.33 18.58
N ILE A 6 -11.09 12.25 17.56
CA ILE A 6 -10.57 11.00 17.05
C ILE A 6 -9.61 10.51 18.13
N LEU A 7 -10.09 9.59 18.97
CA LEU A 7 -9.23 8.67 19.71
C LEU A 7 -8.25 8.10 18.67
N LEU A 8 -7.00 8.58 18.72
CA LEU A 8 -5.97 8.08 17.83
C LEU A 8 -5.80 6.58 18.18
N PRO A 9 -6.02 5.67 17.22
CA PRO A 9 -5.88 4.24 17.47
C PRO A 9 -4.53 3.92 18.13
N GLY A 10 -4.50 2.97 19.05
CA GLY A 10 -3.27 2.47 19.66
C GLY A 10 -2.28 1.87 18.64
N PRO A 11 -1.03 1.60 19.03
CA PRO A 11 -0.06 0.92 18.17
C PRO A 11 -0.61 -0.41 17.65
N GLY A 12 -0.67 -0.58 16.32
CA GLY A 12 -1.19 -1.81 15.70
C GLY A 12 -2.71 -1.89 15.60
N GLU A 13 -3.43 -0.82 15.93
CA GLU A 13 -4.85 -0.65 15.59
C GLU A 13 -4.99 -0.02 14.20
N ALA A 14 -6.16 -0.25 13.58
CA ALA A 14 -6.44 0.20 12.23
C ALA A 14 -7.74 0.99 12.20
N THR A 15 -7.73 2.10 11.47
CA THR A 15 -8.93 2.89 11.21
C THR A 15 -9.39 2.63 9.79
N VAL A 16 -10.70 2.43 9.61
CA VAL A 16 -11.31 2.39 8.29
C VAL A 16 -11.71 3.80 7.91
N ARG A 17 -11.21 4.27 6.78
CA ARG A 17 -11.60 5.54 6.17
C ARG A 17 -12.55 5.27 5.01
N ILE A 18 -13.63 6.05 4.96
CA ILE A 18 -14.61 5.99 3.86
C ILE A 18 -14.73 7.38 3.27
N TRP A 19 -14.58 7.50 1.96
CA TRP A 19 -14.78 8.77 1.25
C TRP A 19 -15.41 8.53 -0.12
N ARG A 20 -15.86 9.58 -0.79
CA ARG A 20 -16.22 9.53 -2.22
C ARG A 20 -15.10 10.17 -3.02
N ASP A 21 -14.72 9.53 -4.12
CA ASP A 21 -13.79 10.13 -5.08
C ASP A 21 -14.50 11.17 -5.97
N HIS A 22 -13.74 11.77 -6.89
CA HIS A 22 -14.22 12.82 -7.79
C HIS A 22 -15.30 12.33 -8.77
N ASP A 23 -15.34 11.02 -9.05
CA ASP A 23 -16.37 10.36 -9.86
C ASP A 23 -17.60 9.97 -9.04
N GLY A 24 -17.62 10.28 -7.74
CA GLY A 24 -18.71 9.97 -6.83
C GLY A 24 -18.70 8.52 -6.33
N VAL A 25 -17.66 7.73 -6.64
CA VAL A 25 -17.52 6.34 -6.20
C VAL A 25 -17.06 6.28 -4.75
N THR A 26 -17.74 5.48 -3.93
CA THR A 26 -17.33 5.26 -2.54
C THR A 26 -16.06 4.41 -2.50
N ARG A 27 -15.02 4.95 -1.85
CA ARG A 27 -13.74 4.30 -1.61
C ARG A 27 -13.58 3.98 -0.13
N TRP A 28 -12.87 2.88 0.12
CA TRP A 28 -12.53 2.38 1.43
C TRP A 28 -11.01 2.36 1.55
N GLY A 29 -10.49 2.80 2.68
CA GLY A 29 -9.07 2.76 3.00
C GLY A 29 -8.87 2.18 4.39
N LEU A 30 -7.78 1.45 4.56
CA LEU A 30 -7.34 0.97 5.86
C LEU A 30 -6.11 1.76 6.28
N ASP A 31 -6.29 2.66 7.25
CA ASP A 31 -5.19 3.39 7.86
C ASP A 31 -4.66 2.56 9.03
N TRP A 32 -3.52 1.90 8.81
CA TRP A 32 -2.87 1.12 9.86
C TRP A 32 -1.99 2.03 10.71
N ASN A 33 -2.28 2.16 12.00
CA ASN A 33 -1.45 3.01 12.86
C ASN A 33 -0.17 2.29 13.26
N VAL A 34 0.92 2.65 12.59
CA VAL A 34 2.25 2.14 12.88
C VAL A 34 3.01 3.17 13.69
N CYS A 35 3.30 2.85 14.96
CA CYS A 35 4.05 3.76 15.83
C CYS A 35 5.55 3.77 15.53
N GLN A 36 6.15 2.63 15.11
CA GLN A 36 7.59 2.53 14.85
C GLN A 36 7.93 1.44 13.80
N ALA A 37 8.94 1.70 12.97
CA ALA A 37 9.48 0.73 12.00
C ALA A 37 10.09 -0.52 12.66
N SER A 38 10.63 -0.38 13.88
CA SER A 38 11.20 -1.47 14.68
C SER A 38 10.21 -2.62 14.92
N GLU A 39 8.91 -2.32 14.89
CA GLU A 39 7.84 -3.29 15.13
C GLU A 39 7.34 -3.98 13.85
N LEU A 40 7.96 -3.75 12.69
CA LEU A 40 7.51 -4.26 11.39
C LEU A 40 7.22 -5.77 11.40
N LYS A 41 8.10 -6.57 12.00
CA LYS A 41 7.92 -8.02 12.11
C LYS A 41 6.66 -8.42 12.87
N ARG A 42 6.16 -7.54 13.76
CA ARG A 42 4.93 -7.75 14.52
C ARG A 42 3.71 -7.31 13.74
N TRP A 43 3.73 -6.11 13.15
CA TRP A 43 2.51 -5.54 12.57
C TRP A 43 2.26 -5.94 11.11
N ALA A 44 3.28 -6.23 10.30
CA ALA A 44 3.06 -6.60 8.90
C ALA A 44 2.26 -7.91 8.72
N PRO A 45 2.53 -9.00 9.47
CA PRO A 45 1.70 -10.21 9.41
C PRO A 45 0.25 -9.97 9.87
N LEU A 46 0.07 -9.10 10.87
CA LEU A 46 -1.26 -8.73 11.35
C LEU A 46 -2.04 -7.95 10.29
N LEU A 47 -1.39 -7.00 9.62
CA LEU A 47 -1.96 -6.27 8.49
C LEU A 47 -2.38 -7.23 7.39
N ALA A 48 -1.50 -8.17 6.97
CA ALA A 48 -1.81 -9.19 5.98
C ALA A 48 -3.08 -9.98 6.35
N THR A 49 -3.13 -10.49 7.59
CA THR A 49 -4.28 -11.25 8.11
C THR A 49 -5.57 -10.42 8.08
N ARG A 50 -5.50 -9.12 8.38
CA ARG A 50 -6.68 -8.25 8.40
C ARG A 50 -7.17 -7.93 7.00
N ILE A 51 -6.28 -7.61 6.07
CA ILE A 51 -6.65 -7.39 4.67
C ILE A 51 -7.32 -8.65 4.09
N MET A 52 -6.77 -9.84 4.36
CA MET A 52 -7.40 -11.10 3.92
C MET A 52 -8.81 -11.28 4.49
N LYS A 53 -9.04 -10.94 5.77
CA LYS A 53 -10.37 -11.01 6.40
C LYS A 53 -11.37 -10.01 5.82
N LEU A 54 -10.90 -8.89 5.26
CA LEU A 54 -11.74 -7.91 4.58
C LEU A 54 -12.20 -8.39 3.20
N GLY A 55 -11.57 -9.44 2.65
CA GLY A 55 -11.93 -10.00 1.35
C GLY A 55 -11.69 -9.05 0.18
N TRP A 56 -10.74 -8.12 0.32
CA TRP A 56 -10.42 -7.17 -0.74
C TRP A 56 -9.61 -7.84 -1.85
N GLU A 57 -10.27 -8.11 -2.97
CA GLU A 57 -9.66 -8.66 -4.17
C GLU A 57 -8.74 -7.66 -4.89
N THR A 58 -8.84 -6.36 -4.58
CA THR A 58 -7.94 -5.32 -5.07
C THR A 58 -7.71 -4.25 -4.00
N TRP A 59 -6.45 -3.89 -3.77
CA TRP A 59 -6.07 -2.82 -2.83
C TRP A 59 -4.73 -2.20 -3.23
N TRP A 60 -4.40 -1.03 -2.70
CA TRP A 60 -3.12 -0.38 -2.95
C TRP A 60 -2.30 -0.13 -1.68
N LEU A 61 -0.98 -0.16 -1.83
CA LEU A 61 -0.03 0.25 -0.80
C LEU A 61 0.50 1.65 -1.13
N ASP A 62 0.38 2.57 -0.17
CA ASP A 62 1.03 3.88 -0.21
C ASP A 62 2.53 3.72 0.08
N VAL A 63 3.35 3.75 -0.97
CA VAL A 63 4.81 3.57 -0.85
C VAL A 63 5.46 4.77 -0.16
N ALA A 64 4.95 5.99 -0.36
CA ALA A 64 5.50 7.20 0.25
C ALA A 64 5.34 7.16 1.78
N CYS A 65 4.18 6.72 2.27
CA CYS A 65 3.94 6.53 3.69
C CYS A 65 4.88 5.45 4.27
N LEU A 66 5.05 4.32 3.57
CA LEU A 66 5.96 3.26 3.99
C LEU A 66 7.42 3.75 4.09
N ILE A 67 7.92 4.47 3.09
CA ILE A 67 9.26 5.08 3.09
C ILE A 67 9.45 5.96 4.32
N LYS A 68 8.46 6.81 4.61
CA LYS A 68 8.50 7.73 5.75
C LYS A 68 8.52 6.99 7.09
N ILE A 69 7.67 5.97 7.26
CA ILE A 69 7.62 5.16 8.48
C ILE A 69 8.95 4.43 8.69
N MET A 70 9.48 3.82 7.63
CA MET A 70 10.69 3.00 7.67
C MET A 70 11.97 3.84 7.76
N ASN A 71 11.92 5.10 7.34
CA ASN A 71 13.09 5.97 7.17
C ASN A 71 14.19 5.29 6.32
N LEU A 72 13.77 4.68 5.20
CA LEU A 72 14.62 3.94 4.26
C LEU A 72 14.26 4.33 2.82
N PRO A 73 15.19 4.22 1.86
CA PRO A 73 14.88 4.35 0.44
C PRO A 73 13.80 3.35 -0.01
N ALA A 74 13.04 3.69 -1.05
CA ALA A 74 11.88 2.92 -1.52
C ALA A 74 12.15 1.43 -1.71
N ASP A 75 13.27 1.11 -2.36
CA ASP A 75 13.66 -0.27 -2.66
C ASP A 75 13.90 -1.09 -1.38
N LYS A 76 14.58 -0.51 -0.39
CA LYS A 76 14.85 -1.13 0.91
C LYS A 76 13.62 -1.21 1.79
N ALA A 77 12.82 -0.15 1.85
CA ALA A 77 11.58 -0.14 2.61
C ALA A 77 10.64 -1.27 2.14
N LEU A 78 10.48 -1.42 0.83
CA LEU A 78 9.69 -2.48 0.21
C LEU A 78 10.31 -3.87 0.42
N ASP A 79 11.62 -4.03 0.29
CA ASP A 79 12.26 -5.33 0.55
C ASP A 79 12.00 -5.82 1.99
N VAL A 80 12.19 -4.95 2.98
CA VAL A 80 12.04 -5.32 4.40
C VAL A 80 10.57 -5.54 4.74
N TRP A 81 9.67 -4.68 4.25
CA TRP A 81 8.23 -4.83 4.45
C TRP A 81 7.69 -6.11 3.80
N GLY A 82 8.02 -6.34 2.53
CA GLY A 82 7.57 -7.51 1.78
C GLY A 82 8.04 -8.81 2.42
N ALA A 83 9.26 -8.85 2.96
CA ALA A 83 9.79 -9.99 3.71
C ALA A 83 9.02 -10.31 5.01
N CYS A 84 8.28 -9.36 5.56
CA CYS A 84 7.43 -9.57 6.74
C CYS A 84 5.96 -9.79 6.37
N PHE A 85 5.54 -9.34 5.18
CA PHE A 85 4.15 -9.34 4.75
C PHE A 85 3.78 -10.57 3.91
N TRP A 86 4.56 -10.86 2.86
CA TRP A 86 4.15 -11.82 1.82
C TRP A 86 4.06 -13.25 2.32
N ASP A 87 4.90 -13.66 3.27
CA ASP A 87 4.82 -15.00 3.88
C ASP A 87 3.52 -15.20 4.68
N ALA A 88 2.90 -14.11 5.15
CA ALA A 88 1.64 -14.13 5.89
C ALA A 88 0.40 -13.89 5.00
N TYR A 89 0.59 -13.46 3.75
CA TYR A 89 -0.50 -13.10 2.85
C TYR A 89 -0.74 -14.21 1.83
N THR A 90 -1.84 -14.96 2.00
CA THR A 90 -2.15 -16.16 1.21
C THR A 90 -3.42 -16.03 0.36
N ALA A 91 -4.02 -14.85 0.29
CA ALA A 91 -5.19 -14.60 -0.53
C ALA A 91 -4.79 -14.18 -1.96
N ASP A 92 -5.63 -14.55 -2.93
CA ASP A 92 -5.50 -14.04 -4.29
C ASP A 92 -6.04 -12.60 -4.34
N ALA A 93 -5.17 -11.65 -4.68
CA ALA A 93 -5.56 -10.25 -4.83
C ALA A 93 -4.65 -9.51 -5.82
N LEU A 94 -5.21 -8.50 -6.47
CA LEU A 94 -4.44 -7.50 -7.21
C LEU A 94 -3.94 -6.43 -6.24
N VAL A 95 -2.62 -6.35 -6.07
CA VAL A 95 -1.98 -5.36 -5.20
C VAL A 95 -1.33 -4.27 -6.04
N LEU A 96 -1.87 -3.07 -5.97
CA LEU A 96 -1.32 -1.89 -6.64
C LEU A 96 -0.31 -1.19 -5.70
N LEU A 97 0.72 -0.58 -6.27
CA LEU A 97 1.68 0.23 -5.51
C LEU A 97 1.56 1.67 -5.98
N ASP A 98 1.25 2.59 -5.06
CA ASP A 98 1.34 4.02 -5.37
C ASP A 98 2.81 4.44 -5.31
N VAL A 99 3.44 4.48 -6.49
CA VAL A 99 4.90 4.61 -6.61
C VAL A 99 5.41 6.04 -6.64
N GLY A 100 4.54 7.04 -6.85
CA GLY A 100 4.96 8.44 -7.04
C GLY A 100 6.16 8.58 -8.00
N GLN A 101 7.24 9.22 -7.55
CA GLN A 101 8.48 9.39 -8.32
C GLN A 101 9.47 8.21 -8.19
N GLU A 102 9.14 7.20 -7.37
CA GLU A 102 10.03 6.08 -7.03
C GLU A 102 9.87 4.87 -7.97
N ARG A 103 9.19 5.04 -9.12
CA ARG A 103 8.81 3.95 -10.05
C ARG A 103 9.94 2.93 -10.31
N ARG A 104 11.15 3.41 -10.61
CA ARG A 104 12.30 2.53 -10.89
C ARG A 104 12.69 1.70 -9.66
N SER A 105 12.77 2.32 -8.49
CA SER A 105 13.12 1.68 -7.22
C SER A 105 12.08 0.64 -6.82
N VAL A 106 10.79 0.99 -6.97
CA VAL A 106 9.66 0.10 -6.68
C VAL A 106 9.68 -1.11 -7.61
N TYR A 107 9.86 -0.91 -8.92
CA TYR A 107 9.92 -1.99 -9.89
C TYR A 107 11.01 -3.02 -9.54
N GLN A 108 12.19 -2.55 -9.13
CA GLN A 108 13.27 -3.44 -8.71
C GLN A 108 12.91 -4.25 -7.46
N ALA A 109 12.24 -3.65 -6.48
CA ALA A 109 11.76 -4.36 -5.29
C ALA A 109 10.70 -5.41 -5.66
N VAL A 110 9.75 -5.08 -6.53
CA VAL A 110 8.72 -6.02 -6.99
C VAL A 110 9.34 -7.21 -7.73
N ARG A 111 10.33 -6.98 -8.60
CA ARG A 111 11.06 -8.08 -9.25
C ARG A 111 11.79 -8.98 -8.25
N ARG A 112 12.34 -8.40 -7.17
CA ARG A 112 12.93 -9.21 -6.08
C ARG A 112 11.86 -10.00 -5.32
N TRP A 113 10.68 -9.44 -5.12
CA TRP A 113 9.56 -10.17 -4.52
C TRP A 113 9.13 -11.36 -5.38
N GLU A 114 8.94 -11.19 -6.69
CA GLU A 114 8.59 -12.31 -7.58
C GLU A 114 9.61 -13.45 -7.54
N ASN A 115 10.89 -13.10 -7.52
CA ASN A 115 11.97 -14.10 -7.44
C ASN A 115 12.02 -14.81 -6.09
N ARG A 116 11.49 -14.19 -5.02
CA ARG A 116 11.57 -14.69 -3.65
C ARG A 116 10.30 -15.40 -3.19
N PHE A 117 9.13 -14.90 -3.55
CA PHE A 117 7.84 -15.39 -3.08
C PHE A 117 7.09 -16.05 -4.23
N SER A 118 6.84 -17.36 -4.11
CA SER A 118 6.18 -18.14 -5.16
C SER A 118 4.75 -17.68 -5.45
N SER A 119 4.09 -17.02 -4.50
CA SER A 119 2.74 -16.45 -4.59
C SER A 119 2.68 -15.06 -5.23
N VAL A 120 3.81 -14.37 -5.41
CA VAL A 120 3.82 -13.00 -5.94
C VAL A 120 4.18 -13.02 -7.43
N ARG A 121 3.36 -12.35 -8.25
CA ARG A 121 3.60 -12.13 -9.67
C ARG A 121 3.37 -10.68 -10.02
N PHE A 122 4.28 -10.11 -10.81
CA PHE A 122 4.16 -8.78 -11.37
C PHE A 122 3.34 -8.84 -12.66
N SER A 123 2.42 -7.90 -12.81
CA SER A 123 1.66 -7.71 -14.05
C SER A 123 1.73 -6.24 -14.46
N SER A 124 2.40 -5.98 -15.58
CA SER A 124 2.42 -4.64 -16.19
C SER A 124 1.08 -4.24 -16.83
N GLY A 125 0.12 -5.16 -16.95
CA GLY A 125 -1.20 -4.87 -17.49
C GLY A 125 -2.07 -3.97 -16.61
N HIS A 126 -1.63 -3.73 -15.37
CA HIS A 126 -2.30 -2.87 -14.39
C HIS A 126 -1.47 -1.64 -14.02
N ASP A 127 -0.43 -1.31 -14.81
CA ASP A 127 0.32 -0.07 -14.63
C ASP A 127 -0.55 1.11 -15.07
N TYR A 128 -1.05 1.87 -14.10
CA TYR A 128 -1.70 3.15 -14.35
C TYR A 128 -0.65 4.25 -14.48
N ASP A 129 0.07 4.24 -15.60
CA ASP A 129 0.76 5.46 -16.02
C ASP A 129 -0.33 6.43 -16.43
N GLY A 130 -0.47 7.53 -15.66
CA GLY A 130 -1.53 8.50 -15.85
C GLY A 130 -1.75 8.75 -17.35
N GLN A 131 -2.94 8.38 -17.85
CA GLN A 131 -3.48 9.02 -19.02
C GLN A 131 -3.73 10.49 -18.64
N VAL A 132 -2.65 11.26 -18.56
CA VAL A 132 -2.71 12.70 -18.76
C VAL A 132 -3.04 12.82 -20.23
N SER A 133 -4.35 12.82 -20.51
CA SER A 133 -4.87 13.38 -21.75
C SER A 133 -4.19 14.74 -21.90
N ALA A 134 -3.32 14.85 -22.89
CA ALA A 134 -2.85 16.12 -23.39
C ALA A 134 -4.05 16.83 -24.03
N SER A 135 -4.95 17.34 -23.20
CA SER A 135 -6.05 18.20 -23.58
C SER A 135 -5.73 19.60 -23.10
N GLY A 136 -5.25 20.44 -24.03
CA GLY A 136 -5.28 21.90 -23.88
C GLY A 136 -3.95 22.63 -24.00
N SER A 137 -3.28 22.56 -25.16
CA SER A 137 -2.51 23.70 -25.65
C SER A 137 -3.17 24.24 -26.93
N GLN A 138 -4.21 25.04 -26.70
CA GLN A 138 -4.70 26.13 -27.55
C GLN A 138 -5.09 27.20 -26.51
N SER A 139 -4.51 28.40 -26.45
CA SER A 139 -4.24 29.37 -27.50
C SER A 139 -3.10 30.29 -27.09
#